data_AF-A0AAU5PFN6-F1
#
_entry.id   AF-A0AAU5PFN6-F1
#
_cell.length_a   1.000
_cell.length_b   1.000
_cell.length_c   1.000
_cell.angle_alpha   90.00
_cell.angle_beta   90.00
_cell.angle_gamma   90.00
#
_symmetry.space_group_name_H-M   'P 1'
#
loop_
_entity.id
_entity.type
_entity.pdbx_description
1 polymer ?
#
loop_
_entity_poly.entity_id
_entity_poly.type
_entity_poly.pdbx_seq_one_letter_code
_entity_poly.pdbx_strand_id
1 'polypeptide(L)'
;MYKHTMVGVVTLCAAALLAPAVGSSAAASVRTEPVAAHRQFRGPVLVDCLWHPEVRPTDFTLACGDGNSRLTSLHWTSWNDTSATATGVNMVNDCVPYCAAGKFHSYPVVVRLDTPQTWKRHPQVQQYGQISLTYTAARPDKFAHVVTYPLWN
;
A
#
# COMPACT_ATOMS: atom_id res chain seq x y z
N MET A 1 -56.49 2.36 61.59
CA MET A 1 -57.61 1.55 62.11
C MET A 1 -57.31 0.08 61.81
N TYR A 2 -57.36 -0.76 62.85
CA TYR A 2 -57.42 -2.24 62.95
C TYR A 2 -56.51 -3.11 62.05
N LYS A 3 -55.43 -3.73 62.58
CA LYS A 3 -55.34 -5.02 63.34
C LYS A 3 -55.74 -6.26 62.53
N HIS A 4 -54.87 -7.29 62.58
CA HIS A 4 -55.09 -8.75 62.66
C HIS A 4 -53.81 -9.45 62.12
N THR A 5 -52.83 -9.84 62.94
CA THR A 5 -52.70 -11.03 63.83
C THR A 5 -52.64 -12.39 63.10
N MET A 6 -51.64 -13.18 63.53
CA MET A 6 -51.12 -14.51 63.14
C MET A 6 -52.12 -15.65 62.85
N VAL A 7 -51.49 -16.79 62.45
CA VAL A 7 -51.88 -18.22 62.47
C VAL A 7 -52.21 -18.74 61.06
N GLY A 8 -51.60 -19.75 60.45
CA GLY A 8 -50.67 -20.81 60.86
C GLY A 8 -51.20 -22.13 60.28
N VAL A 9 -50.51 -22.79 59.34
CA VAL A 9 -50.77 -24.21 58.96
C VAL A 9 -49.48 -24.88 58.49
N VAL A 10 -49.14 -25.98 59.18
CA VAL A 10 -48.16 -27.00 58.81
C VAL A 10 -48.88 -28.09 58.02
N THR A 11 -48.40 -28.47 56.82
CA THR A 11 -48.73 -29.72 56.10
C THR A 11 -47.81 -29.81 54.88
N LEU A 12 -46.81 -30.70 54.85
CA LEU A 12 -46.80 -32.14 54.53
C LEU A 12 -46.19 -32.39 53.13
N CYS A 13 -45.13 -33.20 53.15
CA CYS A 13 -44.40 -33.87 52.07
C CYS A 13 -45.03 -33.95 50.67
N ALA A 14 -44.23 -33.60 49.65
CA ALA A 14 -44.05 -34.44 48.46
C ALA A 14 -42.70 -34.10 47.81
N ALA A 15 -41.75 -35.02 47.93
CA ALA A 15 -40.50 -34.98 47.18
C ALA A 15 -40.82 -35.28 45.70
N ALA A 16 -40.69 -34.27 44.83
CA ALA A 16 -40.64 -34.47 43.40
C ALA A 16 -39.18 -34.28 42.96
N LEU A 17 -38.53 -35.39 42.63
CA LEU A 17 -37.19 -35.42 42.03
C LEU A 17 -37.25 -34.73 40.67
N LEU A 18 -36.75 -33.50 40.59
CA LEU A 18 -36.43 -32.86 39.32
C LEU A 18 -35.07 -33.37 38.86
N ALA A 19 -35.07 -34.23 37.84
CA ALA A 19 -33.87 -34.63 37.15
C ALA A 19 -33.18 -33.38 36.56
N PRO A 20 -31.87 -33.17 36.76
CA PRO A 20 -31.15 -32.14 36.03
C PRO A 20 -31.06 -32.59 34.56
N ALA A 21 -31.79 -31.91 33.67
CA ALA A 21 -31.46 -31.94 32.26
C ALA A 21 -30.10 -31.26 32.11
N VAL A 22 -29.04 -32.06 32.06
CA VAL A 22 -27.68 -31.60 31.76
C VAL A 22 -27.71 -31.13 30.30
N GLY A 23 -27.95 -29.84 30.11
CA GLY A 23 -27.75 -29.19 28.83
C GLY A 23 -26.27 -29.20 28.51
N SER A 24 -25.85 -30.03 27.56
CA SER A 24 -24.52 -29.92 26.94
C SER A 24 -24.39 -28.55 26.29
N SER A 25 -23.83 -27.58 27.00
CA SER A 25 -23.34 -26.36 26.39
C SER A 25 -22.17 -26.75 25.48
N ALA A 26 -22.45 -26.88 24.18
CA ALA A 26 -21.42 -26.94 23.17
C ALA A 26 -20.62 -25.64 23.26
N ALA A 27 -19.47 -25.69 23.92
CA ALA A 27 -18.51 -24.59 23.91
C ALA A 27 -18.10 -24.39 22.45
N ALA A 28 -18.68 -23.37 21.80
CA ALA A 28 -18.21 -22.90 20.52
C ALA A 28 -16.77 -22.44 20.72
N SER A 29 -15.83 -23.28 20.29
CA SER A 29 -14.42 -22.93 20.28
C SER A 29 -14.26 -21.82 19.25
N VAL A 30 -14.25 -20.57 19.74
CA VAL A 30 -13.93 -19.41 18.92
C VAL A 30 -12.47 -19.59 18.50
N ARG A 31 -12.26 -20.05 17.28
CA ARG A 31 -10.94 -19.99 16.67
C ARG A 31 -10.61 -18.52 16.47
N THR A 32 -9.75 -17.99 17.32
CA THR A 32 -9.04 -16.76 17.00
C THR A 32 -8.12 -17.10 15.83
N GLU A 33 -8.55 -16.82 14.60
CA GLU A 33 -7.63 -16.84 13.48
C GLU A 33 -6.53 -15.82 13.77
N PRO A 34 -5.25 -16.17 13.61
CA PRO A 34 -4.19 -15.20 13.71
C PRO A 34 -4.45 -14.14 12.64
N VAL A 35 -4.75 -12.92 13.05
CA VAL A 35 -4.76 -11.77 12.15
C VAL A 35 -3.38 -11.77 11.49
N ALA A 36 -3.33 -12.08 10.20
CA ALA A 36 -2.09 -12.04 9.46
C ALA A 36 -1.50 -10.64 9.67
N ALA A 37 -0.41 -10.55 10.43
CA ALA A 37 0.30 -9.30 10.60
C ALA A 37 0.67 -8.85 9.19
N HIS A 38 0.15 -7.71 8.76
CA HIS A 38 0.62 -7.06 7.55
C HIS A 38 2.11 -6.86 7.75
N ARG A 39 2.93 -7.70 7.11
CA ARG A 39 4.37 -7.45 7.04
C ARG A 39 4.48 -6.09 6.39
N GLN A 40 4.77 -5.06 7.18
CA GLN A 40 5.14 -3.76 6.65
C GLN A 40 6.29 -4.02 5.69
N PHE A 41 6.05 -3.70 4.42
CA PHE A 41 7.02 -3.93 3.38
C PHE A 41 8.28 -3.15 3.75
N ARG A 42 9.40 -3.86 3.96
CA ARG A 42 10.70 -3.28 4.37
C ARG A 42 11.69 -3.15 3.22
N GLY A 43 11.22 -3.23 1.97
CA GLY A 43 12.12 -3.04 0.83
C GLY A 43 12.33 -1.57 0.50
N PRO A 44 13.16 -1.29 -0.52
CA PRO A 44 13.47 0.05 -0.94
C PRO A 44 12.24 0.86 -1.35
N VAL A 45 12.28 2.15 -1.05
CA VAL A 45 11.29 3.14 -1.49
C VAL A 45 11.76 3.82 -2.78
N LEU A 46 10.84 4.44 -3.50
CA LEU A 46 11.16 5.45 -4.50
C LEU A 46 11.02 6.81 -3.83
N VAL A 47 12.06 7.62 -3.79
CA VAL A 47 11.98 8.94 -3.15
C VAL A 47 11.53 9.97 -4.17
N ASP A 48 10.52 10.79 -3.85
CA ASP A 48 10.00 11.83 -4.72
C ASP A 48 10.85 13.12 -4.69
N CYS A 49 10.50 14.10 -5.55
CA CYS A 49 11.20 15.38 -5.65
C CYS A 49 11.16 16.23 -4.36
N LEU A 50 10.22 15.92 -3.46
CA LEU A 50 10.02 16.58 -2.18
C LEU A 50 10.64 15.81 -1.02
N TRP A 51 11.40 14.74 -1.30
CA TRP A 51 12.02 13.85 -0.32
C TRP A 51 11.03 13.01 0.49
N HIS A 52 9.85 12.72 -0.07
CA HIS A 52 8.93 11.75 0.51
C HIS A 52 9.24 10.33 0.01
N PRO A 53 9.21 9.32 0.89
CA PRO A 53 9.35 7.93 0.50
C PRO A 53 8.03 7.37 -0.05
N GLU A 54 8.06 6.87 -1.29
CA GLU A 54 6.90 6.28 -1.97
C GLU A 54 7.08 4.78 -2.17
N VAL A 55 6.00 4.02 -1.96
CA VAL A 55 5.92 2.59 -2.31
C VAL A 55 4.81 2.40 -3.32
N ARG A 56 5.19 1.97 -4.52
CA ARG A 56 4.27 1.74 -5.65
C ARG A 56 3.41 2.98 -6.00
N PRO A 57 4.00 4.17 -6.20
CA PRO A 57 3.22 5.36 -6.55
C PRO A 57 2.58 5.19 -7.94
N THR A 58 1.42 5.80 -8.15
CA THR A 58 0.75 5.81 -9.47
C THR A 58 1.35 6.83 -10.43
N ASP A 59 2.05 7.83 -9.90
CA ASP A 59 2.63 8.94 -10.63
C ASP A 59 4.01 9.30 -10.06
N PHE A 60 4.93 9.75 -10.90
CA PHE A 60 6.28 10.11 -10.46
C PHE A 60 6.90 11.18 -11.36
N THR A 61 7.35 12.29 -10.80
CA THR A 61 8.03 13.36 -11.57
C THR A 61 9.49 13.00 -11.79
N LEU A 62 9.91 12.87 -13.04
CA LEU A 62 11.31 12.59 -13.42
C LEU A 62 12.14 13.87 -13.44
N ALA A 63 11.56 14.97 -13.93
CA ALA A 63 12.22 16.26 -14.05
C ALA A 63 11.80 17.21 -12.91
N CYS A 64 12.44 17.10 -11.75
CA CYS A 64 12.04 17.85 -10.56
C CYS A 64 12.13 19.38 -10.71
N GLY A 65 13.03 19.89 -11.56
CA GLY A 65 13.27 21.33 -11.71
C GLY A 65 12.20 22.07 -12.50
N ASP A 66 11.68 21.46 -13.58
CA ASP A 66 10.77 22.12 -14.52
C ASP A 66 9.48 21.33 -14.79
N GLY A 67 9.36 20.09 -14.29
CA GLY A 67 8.19 19.24 -14.47
C GLY A 67 7.95 18.78 -15.92
N ASN A 68 8.94 18.91 -16.82
CA ASN A 68 8.76 18.66 -18.24
C ASN A 68 8.63 17.16 -18.60
N SER A 69 8.91 16.26 -17.64
CA SER A 69 8.78 14.82 -17.78
C SER A 69 8.25 14.20 -16.50
N ARG A 70 7.15 13.46 -16.62
CA ARG A 70 6.51 12.71 -15.52
C ARG A 70 6.00 11.36 -15.98
N LEU A 71 6.01 10.40 -15.07
CA LEU A 71 5.36 9.11 -15.19
C LEU A 71 3.96 9.20 -14.61
N THR A 72 3.00 8.59 -15.29
CA THR A 72 1.60 8.53 -14.87
C THR A 72 1.01 7.15 -15.14
N SER A 73 -0.10 6.84 -14.47
CA SER A 73 -0.80 5.55 -14.63
C SER A 73 0.13 4.35 -14.41
N LEU A 74 0.97 4.42 -13.38
CA LEU A 74 1.91 3.34 -13.05
C LEU A 74 1.17 2.17 -12.42
N HIS A 75 1.34 0.99 -13.03
CA HIS A 75 0.82 -0.27 -12.52
C HIS A 75 1.98 -1.21 -12.19
N TRP A 76 2.24 -1.37 -10.89
CA TRP A 76 3.37 -2.16 -10.38
C TRP A 76 3.07 -3.65 -10.37
N THR A 77 3.79 -4.41 -11.18
CA THR A 77 3.71 -5.88 -11.22
C THR A 77 4.64 -6.52 -10.20
N SER A 78 5.75 -5.88 -9.87
CA SER A 78 6.69 -6.34 -8.84
C SER A 78 7.29 -5.18 -8.05
N TRP A 79 7.59 -5.44 -6.79
CA TRP A 79 8.32 -4.53 -5.90
C TRP A 79 8.95 -5.38 -4.81
N ASN A 80 10.27 -5.53 -4.82
CA ASN A 80 11.01 -6.36 -3.87
C ASN A 80 12.23 -5.60 -3.33
N ASP A 81 13.21 -6.30 -2.76
CA ASP A 81 14.40 -5.70 -2.14
C ASP A 81 15.49 -5.31 -3.15
N THR A 82 15.44 -5.83 -4.38
CA THR A 82 16.46 -5.61 -5.42
C THR A 82 15.95 -4.78 -6.59
N SER A 83 14.67 -4.89 -6.92
CA SER A 83 14.06 -4.19 -8.06
C SER A 83 12.55 -4.05 -7.94
N ALA A 84 12.00 -3.10 -8.69
CA ALA A 84 10.58 -2.95 -8.94
C ALA A 84 10.30 -2.80 -10.43
N THR A 85 9.12 -3.22 -10.89
CA THR A 85 8.71 -3.11 -12.29
C THR A 85 7.26 -2.67 -12.40
N ALA A 86 7.00 -1.74 -13.32
CA ALA A 86 5.68 -1.25 -13.65
C ALA A 86 5.50 -1.05 -15.15
N THR A 87 4.26 -1.04 -15.59
CA THR A 87 3.86 -0.38 -16.85
C THR A 87 3.31 1.00 -16.54
N GLY A 88 3.36 1.92 -17.51
CA GLY A 88 2.73 3.23 -17.37
C GLY A 88 2.95 4.12 -18.60
N VAL A 89 2.78 5.41 -18.40
CA VAL A 89 2.91 6.41 -19.46
C VAL A 89 3.89 7.50 -19.04
N ASN A 90 4.91 7.76 -19.86
CA ASN A 90 5.72 8.95 -19.72
C ASN A 90 5.08 10.11 -20.49
N MET A 91 4.67 11.14 -19.75
CA MET A 91 4.21 12.41 -20.27
C MET A 91 5.42 13.34 -20.42
N VAL A 92 5.76 13.70 -21.66
CA VAL A 92 6.91 14.56 -21.98
C VAL A 92 6.44 15.81 -22.68
N ASN A 93 6.84 16.98 -22.18
CA ASN A 93 6.56 18.26 -22.80
C ASN A 93 7.50 18.48 -23.99
N ASP A 94 6.96 18.86 -25.16
CA ASP A 94 7.77 19.19 -26.34
C ASP A 94 8.58 20.49 -26.19
N CYS A 95 8.21 21.34 -25.24
CA CYS A 95 8.80 22.64 -24.99
C CYS A 95 8.89 23.53 -26.23
N VAL A 96 7.91 23.47 -27.14
CA VAL A 96 7.88 24.32 -28.35
C VAL A 96 6.85 25.43 -28.19
N PRO A 97 7.23 26.73 -28.31
CA PRO A 97 8.58 27.27 -28.49
C PRO A 97 9.41 27.35 -27.19
N TYR A 98 8.78 27.19 -26.03
CA TYR A 98 9.42 27.06 -24.73
C TYR A 98 8.53 26.22 -23.79
N CYS A 99 9.07 25.69 -22.70
CA CYS A 99 8.38 24.69 -21.87
C CYS A 99 7.02 25.12 -21.31
N ALA A 100 6.85 26.38 -20.92
CA ALA A 100 5.56 26.87 -20.42
C ALA A 100 4.46 27.02 -21.50
N ALA A 101 4.83 27.06 -22.78
CA ALA A 101 3.88 27.11 -23.92
C ALA A 101 3.76 25.77 -24.66
N GLY A 102 4.62 24.80 -24.36
CA GLY A 102 4.66 23.51 -25.03
C GLY A 102 3.49 22.59 -24.67
N LYS A 103 3.46 21.42 -25.29
CA LYS A 103 2.42 20.39 -25.10
C LYS A 103 3.03 19.12 -24.57
N PHE A 104 2.31 18.48 -23.66
CA PHE A 104 2.66 17.13 -23.21
C PHE A 104 2.18 16.08 -24.21
N HIS A 105 3.07 15.17 -24.53
CA HIS A 105 2.84 13.99 -25.37
C HIS A 105 2.95 12.74 -24.51
N SER A 106 2.15 11.72 -24.83
CA SER A 106 2.06 10.48 -24.07
C SER A 106 2.83 9.36 -24.74
N TYR A 107 3.69 8.69 -23.97
CA TYR A 107 4.49 7.57 -24.47
C TYR A 107 4.39 6.36 -23.52
N PRO A 108 3.92 5.19 -24.00
CA PRO A 108 3.80 4.01 -23.16
C PRO A 108 5.17 3.41 -22.83
N VAL A 109 5.41 3.16 -21.55
CA VAL A 109 6.69 2.69 -21.02
C VAL A 109 6.54 1.50 -20.09
N VAL A 110 7.57 0.64 -20.08
CA VAL A 110 7.87 -0.23 -18.95
C VAL A 110 8.92 0.46 -18.09
N VAL A 111 8.63 0.60 -16.80
CA VAL A 111 9.51 1.20 -15.81
C VAL A 111 10.18 0.11 -14.99
N ARG A 112 11.49 0.25 -14.77
CA ARG A 112 12.27 -0.59 -13.84
C ARG A 112 12.99 0.30 -12.85
N LEU A 113 12.85 -0.04 -11.57
CA LEU A 113 13.69 0.49 -10.49
C LEU A 113 14.71 -0.56 -10.09
N ASP A 114 15.95 -0.16 -9.86
CA ASP A 114 17.02 -1.04 -9.37
C ASP A 114 18.11 -0.26 -8.62
N THR A 115 19.24 -0.92 -8.37
CA THR A 115 20.38 -0.43 -7.59
C THR A 115 19.94 0.10 -6.21
N PRO A 116 19.38 -0.75 -5.33
CA PRO A 116 19.05 -0.35 -3.97
C PRO A 116 20.26 0.22 -3.24
N GLN A 117 20.05 1.30 -2.50
CA GLN A 117 21.08 1.94 -1.71
C GLN A 117 20.49 2.59 -0.47
N THR A 118 21.35 2.84 0.52
CA THR A 118 20.98 3.62 1.70
C THR A 118 20.59 5.04 1.30
N TRP A 119 19.42 5.49 1.78
CA TRP A 119 19.00 6.86 1.63
C TRP A 119 19.77 7.76 2.59
N LYS A 120 20.57 8.70 2.08
CA LYS A 120 21.46 9.55 2.88
C LYS A 120 20.71 10.42 3.88
N ARG A 121 19.51 10.89 3.54
CA ARG A 121 18.70 11.72 4.44
C ARG A 121 18.03 10.90 5.55
N HIS A 122 17.77 9.62 5.31
CA HIS A 122 17.19 8.69 6.28
C HIS A 122 17.94 7.36 6.24
N PRO A 123 19.12 7.25 6.89
CA PRO A 123 20.01 6.10 6.74
C PRO A 123 19.43 4.73 7.16
N GLN A 124 18.32 4.73 7.88
CA GLN A 124 17.59 3.51 8.25
C GLN A 124 16.69 2.98 7.12
N VAL A 125 16.55 3.73 6.02
CA VAL A 125 15.67 3.42 4.88
C VAL A 125 16.51 3.14 3.64
N GLN A 126 16.17 2.07 2.92
CA GLN A 126 16.70 1.81 1.59
C GLN A 126 15.86 2.52 0.54
N GLN A 127 16.48 2.97 -0.54
CA GLN A 127 15.79 3.50 -1.72
C GLN A 127 16.36 2.91 -2.99
N TYR A 128 15.58 2.89 -4.06
CA TYR A 128 16.11 2.59 -5.39
C TYR A 128 17.02 3.72 -5.87
N GLY A 129 18.09 3.34 -6.56
CA GLY A 129 19.13 4.27 -7.02
C GLY A 129 19.01 4.66 -8.47
N GLN A 130 18.28 3.90 -9.26
CA GLN A 130 18.12 4.13 -10.68
C GLN A 130 16.70 3.82 -11.12
N ILE A 131 16.27 4.54 -12.16
CA ILE A 131 15.03 4.30 -12.86
C ILE A 131 15.32 4.19 -14.36
N SER A 132 14.82 3.13 -14.98
CA SER A 132 14.90 2.90 -16.42
C SER A 132 13.52 2.89 -17.04
N LEU A 133 13.37 3.56 -18.18
CA LEU A 133 12.16 3.62 -18.99
C LEU A 133 12.42 2.93 -20.32
N THR A 134 11.70 1.85 -20.60
CA THR A 134 11.68 1.20 -21.90
C THR A 134 10.43 1.65 -22.66
N TYR A 135 10.62 2.42 -23.73
CA TYR A 135 9.56 2.85 -24.63
C TYR A 135 9.11 1.67 -25.51
N THR A 136 7.85 1.28 -25.35
CA THR A 136 7.28 0.08 -25.99
C THR A 136 6.66 0.34 -27.35
N ALA A 137 6.47 1.61 -27.70
CA ALA A 137 5.92 2.06 -28.97
C ALA A 137 6.68 3.31 -29.45
N ALA A 138 5.96 4.37 -29.84
CA ALA A 138 6.55 5.67 -30.09
C ALA A 138 7.28 6.20 -28.85
N ARG A 139 8.25 7.09 -29.10
CA ARG A 139 9.08 7.75 -28.08
C ARG A 139 9.39 9.18 -28.52
N PRO A 140 9.85 10.06 -27.62
CA PRO A 140 10.42 11.34 -28.02
C PRO A 140 11.60 11.14 -29.00
N ASP A 141 11.69 11.98 -30.03
CA ASP A 141 12.64 11.80 -31.14
C ASP A 141 14.09 11.65 -30.69
N LYS A 142 14.48 12.40 -29.64
CA LYS A 142 15.85 12.45 -29.11
C LYS A 142 16.17 11.36 -28.08
N PHE A 143 15.18 10.59 -27.64
CA PHE A 143 15.36 9.62 -26.58
C PHE A 143 15.77 8.27 -27.16
N ALA A 144 16.58 7.49 -26.45
CA ALA A 144 16.77 6.08 -26.83
C ALA A 144 15.51 5.27 -26.53
N HIS A 145 15.42 4.03 -27.04
CA HIS A 145 14.33 3.12 -26.67
C HIS A 145 14.34 2.74 -25.19
N VAL A 146 15.53 2.71 -24.58
CA VAL A 146 15.70 2.57 -23.14
C VAL A 146 16.46 3.80 -22.66
N VAL A 147 15.89 4.52 -21.70
CA VAL A 147 16.55 5.66 -21.05
C VAL A 147 16.65 5.37 -19.57
N THR A 148 17.84 5.55 -19.01
CA THR A 148 18.12 5.33 -17.59
C THR A 148 18.53 6.63 -16.93
N TYR A 149 17.92 6.93 -15.79
CA TYR A 149 18.23 8.08 -14.96
C TYR A 149 18.75 7.62 -13.59
N PRO A 150 19.82 8.23 -13.07
CA PRO A 150 20.14 8.08 -11.65
C PRO A 150 19.05 8.79 -10.82
N LEU A 151 18.64 8.14 -9.73
CA LEU A 151 17.76 8.74 -8.73
C LEU A 151 18.60 9.52 -7.71
N TRP A 152 18.01 10.57 -7.14
CA TRP A 152 18.67 11.38 -6.13
C TRP A 152 18.87 10.61 -4.83
N ASN A 153 19.87 11.03 -4.05
CA ASN A 153 20.16 10.47 -2.74
C ASN A 153 20.65 11.54 -1.77
#